data_AF-A0A0D8LEH4-F1
#
_entry.id   AF-A0A0D8LEH4-F1
#
_cell.length_a   1.000
_cell.length_b   1.000
_cell.length_c   1.000
_cell.angle_alpha   90.00
_cell.angle_beta   90.00
_cell.angle_gamma   90.00
#
_symmetry.space_group_name_H-M   'P 1'
#
loop_
_entity.id
_entity.type
_entity.pdbx_description
1 polymer ?
#
loop_
_entity_poly.entity_id
_entity_poly.type
_entity_poly.pdbx_seq_one_letter_code
_entity_poly.pdbx_strand_id
1 'polypeptide(L)' 'MSQKIIISHNNSDLYKIATYASNYAKELRTEIAPLINRLSVDYPTEAARYNGLINELVLMTGITASGIKNQI' A
#
# COMPACT_ATOMS: atom_id res chain seq x y z
N MET A 1 -10.49 -32.65 6.77
CA MET A 1 -9.53 -31.83 7.54
C MET A 1 -8.45 -31.17 6.67
N SER A 2 -8.07 -31.74 5.51
CA SER A 2 -7.01 -31.17 4.63
C SER A 2 -7.32 -29.78 4.04
N GLN A 3 -8.52 -29.53 3.51
CA GLN A 3 -8.87 -28.24 2.88
C GLN A 3 -8.79 -27.03 3.84
N LYS A 4 -9.17 -27.19 5.11
CA LYS A 4 -9.16 -26.09 6.10
C LYS A 4 -7.73 -25.61 6.40
N ILE A 5 -6.75 -26.52 6.39
CA ILE A 5 -5.33 -26.21 6.62
C ILE A 5 -4.76 -25.46 5.41
N ILE A 6 -5.08 -25.91 4.19
CA ILE A 6 -4.64 -25.27 2.93
C ILE A 6 -5.16 -23.83 2.83
N ILE A 7 -6.44 -23.60 3.18
CA ILE A 7 -7.04 -22.25 3.16
C ILE A 7 -6.35 -21.33 4.18
N SER A 8 -6.05 -21.82 5.39
CA SER A 8 -5.39 -21.00 6.43
C SER A 8 -3.95 -20.61 6.05
N HIS A 9 -3.18 -21.49 5.41
CA HIS A 9 -1.82 -21.20 4.95
C HIS A 9 -1.83 -20.14 3.83
N ASN A 10 -2.74 -20.28 2.88
CA ASN A 10 -2.89 -19.32 1.78
C ASN A 10 -3.26 -17.91 2.29
N ASN A 11 -4.15 -17.81 3.28
CA ASN A 11 -4.51 -16.52 3.86
C ASN A 11 -3.33 -15.88 4.61
N SER A 12 -2.51 -16.66 5.32
CA SER A 12 -1.29 -16.18 5.97
C SER A 12 -0.29 -15.58 4.98
N ASP A 13 -0.06 -16.24 3.85
CA ASP A 13 0.89 -15.74 2.83
C ASP A 13 0.33 -14.52 2.08
N LEU A 14 -0.97 -14.51 1.77
CA LEU A 14 -1.65 -13.33 1.23
C LEU A 14 -1.56 -12.13 2.17
N TYR A 15 -1.72 -12.34 3.49
CA TYR A 15 -1.58 -11.27 4.48
C TYR A 15 -0.15 -10.72 4.52
N LYS A 16 0.87 -11.58 4.46
CA LYS A 16 2.28 -11.14 4.39
C LYS A 16 2.53 -10.29 3.15
N ILE A 17 2.09 -10.75 1.97
CA ILE A 17 2.25 -10.01 0.70
C ILE A 17 1.55 -8.65 0.77
N ALA A 18 0.31 -8.61 1.26
CA ALA A 18 -0.43 -7.36 1.40
C ALA A 18 0.23 -6.39 2.39
N THR A 19 0.79 -6.92 3.48
CA THR A 19 1.56 -6.13 4.46
C THR A 19 2.82 -5.56 3.83
N TYR A 20 3.57 -6.36 3.07
CA TYR A 20 4.75 -5.87 2.35
C TYR A 20 4.40 -4.78 1.34
N ALA A 21 3.34 -4.96 0.56
CA ALA A 21 2.87 -3.93 -0.37
C ALA A 21 2.49 -2.62 0.36
N SER A 22 1.82 -2.72 1.51
CA SER A 22 1.47 -1.54 2.32
C SER A 22 2.68 -0.82 2.89
N ASN A 23 3.69 -1.56 3.36
CA ASN A 23 4.93 -0.97 3.85
C ASN A 23 5.71 -0.31 2.73
N TYR A 24 5.86 -1.00 1.59
CA TYR A 24 6.55 -0.45 0.42
C TYR A 24 5.89 0.82 -0.11
N ALA A 25 4.55 0.89 -0.14
CA ALA A 25 3.84 2.12 -0.54
C ALA A 25 4.13 3.31 0.39
N LYS A 26 4.26 3.06 1.70
CA LYS A 26 4.60 4.10 2.70
C LYS A 26 6.06 4.57 2.57
N GLU A 27 6.97 3.63 2.35
CA GLU A 27 8.38 3.91 2.10
C GLU A 27 8.53 4.73 0.81
N LEU A 28 7.90 4.30 -0.28
CA LEU A 28 7.86 5.02 -1.55
C LEU A 28 7.35 6.46 -1.37
N ARG A 29 6.24 6.65 -0.65
CA ARG A 29 5.73 8.00 -0.34
C ARG A 29 6.77 8.87 0.35
N THR A 30 7.49 8.30 1.30
CA THR A 30 8.52 9.02 2.06
C THR A 30 9.69 9.38 1.16
N GLU A 31 10.14 8.44 0.33
CA GLU A 31 11.28 8.61 -0.58
C GLU A 31 11.00 9.64 -1.68
N ILE A 32 9.79 9.67 -2.24
CA ILE A 32 9.44 10.60 -3.33
C ILE A 32 8.99 11.99 -2.84
N ALA A 33 8.69 12.16 -1.55
CA ALA A 33 8.19 13.42 -1.01
C ALA A 33 9.08 14.63 -1.34
N PRO A 34 10.43 14.56 -1.26
CA PRO A 34 11.29 15.68 -1.67
C PRO A 34 11.14 16.06 -3.15
N LEU A 35 10.93 15.07 -4.04
CA LEU A 35 10.73 15.31 -5.47
C LEU A 35 9.39 15.98 -5.73
N ILE A 36 8.32 15.50 -5.07
CA ILE A 36 6.99 16.12 -5.18
C ILE A 36 7.01 17.55 -4.62
N ASN A 37 7.73 17.79 -3.52
CA ASN A 37 7.86 19.13 -2.94
C ASN A 37 8.58 20.09 -3.90
N ARG A 38 9.65 19.64 -4.57
CA ARG A 38 10.29 20.45 -5.62
C ARG A 38 9.34 20.72 -6.79
N LEU A 39 8.62 19.69 -7.24
CA LEU A 39 7.63 19.83 -8.31
C LEU A 39 6.53 20.83 -7.95
N SER A 40 6.16 20.94 -6.67
CA SER A 40 5.09 21.83 -6.21
C SER A 40 5.39 23.33 -6.40
N VAL A 41 6.66 23.70 -6.59
CA VAL A 41 7.08 25.08 -6.84
C VAL A 41 6.71 25.52 -8.26
N ASP A 42 7.06 24.69 -9.25
CA ASP A 42 6.91 25.04 -10.66
C ASP A 42 5.61 24.46 -11.28
N TYR A 43 5.13 23.34 -10.73
CA TYR A 43 4.01 22.54 -11.25
C TYR A 43 3.08 22.06 -10.11
N PRO A 44 2.37 22.99 -9.44
CA PRO A 44 1.58 22.67 -8.25
C PRO A 44 0.43 21.67 -8.52
N THR A 45 -0.19 21.74 -9.71
CA THR A 45 -1.28 20.83 -10.11
C THR A 45 -0.77 19.40 -10.26
N GLU A 46 0.35 19.21 -10.94
CA GLU A 46 0.99 17.91 -11.12
C GLU A 46 1.49 17.34 -9.80
N ALA A 47 2.07 18.17 -8.93
CA ALA A 47 2.49 17.78 -7.59
C ALA A 47 1.31 17.31 -6.74
N ALA A 48 0.19 18.03 -6.77
CA ALA A 48 -1.05 17.62 -6.10
C ALA A 48 -1.58 16.28 -6.65
N ARG A 49 -1.56 16.10 -7.98
CA ARG A 49 -1.97 14.84 -8.63
C ARG A 49 -1.11 13.66 -8.17
N TYR A 50 0.22 13.80 -8.15
CA TYR A 50 1.12 12.72 -7.70
C TYR A 50 0.97 12.43 -6.21
N ASN A 51 0.79 13.46 -5.38
CA ASN A 51 0.45 13.28 -3.97
C ASN A 51 -0.87 12.51 -3.79
N GLY A 52 -1.88 12.79 -4.62
CA GLY A 52 -3.14 12.04 -4.62
C GLY A 52 -2.92 10.55 -4.92
N LEU A 53 -2.24 10.25 -6.03
CA LEU A 53 -1.99 8.88 -6.49
C LEU A 53 -1.20 8.05 -5.45
N ILE A 54 -0.16 8.62 -4.83
CA ILE A 54 0.62 7.88 -3.83
C ILE A 54 -0.18 7.65 -2.53
N ASN A 55 -1.01 8.62 -2.13
CA ASN A 55 -1.88 8.45 -0.97
C ASN A 55 -2.94 7.38 -1.21
N GLU A 56 -3.51 7.32 -2.43
CA GLU A 56 -4.46 6.28 -2.81
C GLU A 56 -3.79 4.90 -2.82
N LEU A 57 -2.56 4.78 -3.31
CA LEU A 57 -1.80 3.53 -3.26
C LEU A 57 -1.57 3.05 -1.80
N VAL A 58 -1.18 3.95 -0.90
CA VAL A 58 -1.01 3.64 0.53
C VAL A 58 -2.33 3.18 1.15
N LEU A 59 -3.44 3.86 0.82
CA LEU A 59 -4.77 3.52 1.32
C LEU A 59 -5.22 2.14 0.83
N MET A 60 -5.16 1.87 -0.48
CA MET A 60 -5.61 0.62 -1.09
C MET A 60 -4.83 -0.59 -0.55
N THR A 61 -3.51 -0.47 -0.44
CA THR A 61 -2.66 -1.53 0.10
C THR A 61 -2.92 -1.76 1.59
N GLY A 62 -3.14 -0.70 2.37
CA GLY A 62 -3.50 -0.79 3.79
C GLY A 62 -4.87 -1.43 4.03
N ILE A 63 -5.88 -1.06 3.24
CA ILE A 63 -7.22 -1.68 3.28
C ILE A 63 -7.13 -3.16 2.91
N THR A 64 -6.36 -3.51 1.88
CA THR A 64 -6.17 -4.91 1.45
C THR A 64 -5.57 -5.76 2.56
N ALA A 65 -4.48 -5.29 3.19
CA ALA A 65 -3.84 -6.00 4.30
C ALA A 65 -4.80 -6.18 5.49
N SER A 66 -5.54 -5.12 5.84
CA SER A 66 -6.52 -5.16 6.94
C SER A 66 -7.69 -6.10 6.64
N GLY A 67 -8.16 -6.11 5.39
CA GLY A 67 -9.23 -6.99 4.94
C GLY A 67 -8.86 -8.47 5.07
N ILE A 68 -7.65 -8.85 4.65
CA ILE A 68 -7.17 -10.22 4.79
C ILE A 68 -6.94 -10.58 6.26
N LYS A 69 -6.39 -9.66 7.07
CA LYS A 69 -6.21 -9.88 8.51
C LYS A 69 -7.51 -10.24 9.22
N ASN A 70 -8.62 -9.59 8.85
CA ASN A 70 -9.94 -9.83 9.43
C ASN A 70 -10.57 -11.17 8.98
N GLN A 71 -9.95 -11.89 8.03
CA GLN A 71 -10.40 -13.18 7.51
C GLN A 71 -9.54 -14.36 8.01
N ILE A 72 -8.49 -14.10 8.78
CA ILE A 72 -7.60 -15.09 9.43
C ILE A 72 -8.00 -15.25 10.88
#